data_AF-A0A6J4QHI4-F1
#
_entry.id   AF-A0A6J4QHI4-F1
#
_cell.length_a   1.000
_cell.length_b   1.000
_cell.length_c   1.000
_cell.angle_alpha   90.00
_cell.angle_beta   90.00
_cell.angle_gamma   90.00
#
_symmetry.space_group_name_H-M   'P 1'
#
loop_
_entity.id
_entity.type
_entity.pdbx_description
1 polymer ?
#
loop_
_entity_poly.entity_id
_entity_poly.type
_entity_poly.pdbx_seq_one_letter_code
_entity_poly.pdbx_strand_id
1 'polypeptide(L)'
;MCEGCSAAPSPKMDRRNFLKLGSAGLAGAVLLGTAGGKVLAQAGPSLAEEFQSAAAEYDVPQELLLAMGYTNTFWEMPPPSATDFEPRDMHGHGTYGVMALYQNPSRDTLSRAAQLTGLSERELKNDRAANVKGGAALLSDMAGSSKPDGLDGWQEAVAEYGGVDFYALEVFQTLQDGASATISTGESLRLAAQEVEIPAVTTSRAATTSRAATTDYRGARWYRAAGANYTNANRERSHYIDRLVVHVVQGSVSSAINTFQNPANQVSAHYIVGDEGRVVQCVRHEDIAYHAGNWSYNKHSIGIEHGGYADKRATWTRKKIRASARLAAYCCRRHKIPVDPQHIIKHKNVPGTDHYCPGKHFPYERYLKLVRRYK
;
A
#
# COMPACT_ATOMS: atom_id res chain seq x y z
N MET A 1 -10.35 -50.18 13.58
CA MET A 1 -9.63 -49.65 14.74
C MET A 1 -8.17 -49.63 14.32
N CYS A 2 -7.44 -48.54 14.11
CA CYS A 2 -7.43 -47.11 14.48
C CYS A 2 -6.74 -46.38 13.29
N GLU A 3 -6.68 -45.08 13.07
CA GLU A 3 -6.99 -43.86 13.83
C GLU A 3 -6.94 -42.73 12.79
N GLY A 4 -7.94 -41.85 12.78
CA GLY A 4 -7.89 -40.60 12.06
C GLY A 4 -7.23 -39.54 12.93
N CYS A 5 -6.04 -39.08 12.54
CA CYS A 5 -5.53 -37.78 12.98
C CYS A 5 -5.86 -36.76 11.89
N SER A 6 -7.05 -36.18 11.98
CA SER A 6 -7.34 -34.92 11.29
C SER A 6 -6.65 -33.82 12.07
N ALA A 7 -5.58 -33.26 11.50
CA ALA A 7 -4.92 -32.10 12.08
C ALA A 7 -5.92 -30.93 12.07
N ALA A 8 -6.32 -30.50 13.27
CA ALA A 8 -7.14 -29.31 13.43
C ALA A 8 -6.39 -28.11 12.81
N PRO A 9 -7.05 -27.27 11.99
CA PRO A 9 -6.43 -26.06 11.49
C PRO A 9 -6.00 -25.20 12.67
N SER A 10 -4.72 -24.85 12.71
CA SER A 10 -4.16 -23.90 13.67
C SER A 10 -5.00 -22.62 13.61
N PRO A 11 -5.36 -22.00 14.75
CA PRO A 11 -6.12 -20.77 14.74
C PRO A 11 -5.28 -19.67 14.06
N LYS A 12 -5.58 -19.37 12.79
CA LYS A 12 -5.03 -18.20 12.09
C LYS A 12 -5.46 -16.97 12.89
N MET A 13 -4.49 -16.20 13.39
CA MET A 13 -4.80 -14.90 14.00
C MET A 13 -5.54 -14.04 12.97
N ASP A 14 -6.70 -13.52 13.38
CA ASP A 14 -7.56 -12.70 12.53
C ASP A 14 -6.77 -11.46 12.02
N ARG A 15 -6.66 -11.29 10.69
CA ARG A 15 -6.05 -10.12 10.01
C ARG A 15 -6.61 -8.79 10.52
N ARG A 16 -7.79 -8.81 11.15
CA ARG A 16 -8.41 -7.68 11.87
C ARG A 16 -7.62 -7.18 13.09
N ASN A 17 -6.63 -7.91 13.57
CA ASN A 17 -5.92 -7.63 14.83
C ASN A 17 -4.46 -7.18 14.65
N PHE A 18 -3.96 -7.05 13.41
CA PHE A 18 -2.55 -6.70 13.16
C PHE A 18 -2.10 -5.43 13.90
N LEU A 19 -3.01 -4.47 14.12
CA LEU A 19 -2.74 -3.25 14.88
C LEU A 19 -3.52 -3.13 16.19
N LYS A 20 -4.16 -4.22 16.66
CA LYS A 20 -4.71 -4.32 18.02
C LYS A 20 -3.74 -4.92 19.03
N LEU A 21 -2.66 -5.56 18.57
CA LEU A 21 -1.59 -6.06 19.44
C LEU A 21 -0.46 -5.03 19.55
N GLY A 22 -0.74 -3.94 20.27
CA GLY A 22 0.29 -3.03 20.78
C GLY A 22 1.06 -3.58 21.98
N SER A 23 1.27 -4.91 22.09
CA SER A 23 1.87 -5.48 23.30
C SER A 23 2.56 -6.85 23.14
N ALA A 24 2.98 -7.23 21.93
CA ALA A 24 3.87 -8.38 21.76
C ALA A 24 4.77 -8.21 20.53
N GLY A 25 5.29 -7.01 20.32
CA GLY A 25 6.60 -6.91 19.70
C GLY A 25 7.55 -7.56 20.70
N LEU A 26 8.16 -8.69 20.34
CA LEU A 26 9.43 -9.07 20.94
C LEU A 26 10.40 -7.93 20.57
N ALA A 27 10.36 -6.86 21.35
CA ALA A 27 11.44 -5.90 21.42
C ALA A 27 12.68 -6.76 21.67
N GLY A 28 13.67 -6.63 20.78
CA GLY A 28 14.92 -7.38 20.82
C GLY A 28 15.67 -7.13 22.11
N ALA A 29 15.27 -7.81 23.18
CA ALA A 29 15.94 -7.84 24.45
C ALA A 29 16.77 -9.11 24.49
N VAL A 30 18.08 -8.99 24.29
CA VAL A 30 19.01 -10.07 24.62
C VAL A 30 19.12 -10.12 26.14
N LEU A 31 18.66 -11.20 26.75
CA LEU A 31 18.82 -11.45 28.19
C LEU A 31 20.26 -11.94 28.44
N LEU A 32 21.14 -11.03 28.87
CA LEU A 32 22.45 -11.42 29.41
C LEU A 32 22.34 -11.56 30.93
N GLY A 33 23.03 -12.59 31.44
CA GLY A 33 22.82 -13.17 32.77
C GLY A 33 22.92 -12.21 33.96
N THR A 34 22.53 -12.75 35.11
CA THR A 34 22.38 -12.02 36.37
C THR A 34 23.73 -11.73 37.02
N ALA A 35 24.16 -10.46 37.01
CA ALA A 35 25.02 -9.92 38.05
C ALA A 35 24.22 -8.83 38.81
N GLY A 36 23.74 -9.16 40.02
CA GLY A 36 23.22 -8.14 40.95
C GLY A 36 21.73 -7.79 40.87
N GLY A 37 20.84 -8.71 40.47
CA GLY A 37 19.39 -8.56 40.72
C GLY A 37 18.64 -7.54 39.86
N LYS A 38 19.26 -6.98 38.82
CA LYS A 38 18.57 -6.23 37.76
C LYS A 38 18.80 -6.93 36.43
N VAL A 39 17.72 -7.38 35.80
CA VAL A 39 17.75 -7.78 34.38
C VAL A 39 17.93 -6.50 33.57
N LEU A 40 19.12 -6.27 33.04
CA LEU A 40 19.36 -5.23 32.04
C LEU A 40 18.92 -5.81 30.69
N ALA A 41 17.70 -5.51 30.26
CA ALA A 41 17.32 -5.71 28.87
C ALA A 41 18.09 -4.68 28.04
N GLN A 42 19.04 -5.13 27.23
CA GLN A 42 19.61 -4.29 26.20
C GLN A 42 18.51 -4.08 25.16
N ALA A 43 18.00 -2.86 25.03
CA ALA A 43 17.13 -2.53 23.90
C ALA A 43 17.95 -2.74 22.62
N GLY A 44 17.45 -3.58 21.71
CA GLY A 44 18.00 -3.68 20.37
C GLY A 44 18.07 -2.31 19.67
N PRO A 45 18.81 -2.20 18.56
CA PRO A 45 18.97 -0.94 17.85
C PRO A 45 17.61 -0.33 17.48
N SER A 46 17.54 0.99 17.50
CA SER A 46 16.40 1.74 16.99
C SER A 46 16.26 1.52 15.48
N LEU A 47 15.04 1.65 14.94
CA LEU A 47 14.84 1.56 13.50
C LEU A 47 15.63 2.66 12.75
N ALA A 48 15.81 3.83 13.37
CA ALA A 48 16.65 4.89 12.82
C ALA A 48 18.12 4.45 12.66
N GLU A 49 18.69 3.75 13.65
CA GLU A 49 20.04 3.18 13.58
C GLU A 49 20.15 2.04 12.56
N GLU A 50 19.11 1.21 12.44
CA GLU A 50 19.03 0.16 11.41
C GLU A 50 19.08 0.78 10.00
N PHE A 51 18.33 1.86 9.76
CA PHE A 51 18.39 2.61 8.51
C PHE A 51 19.76 3.25 8.27
N GLN A 52 20.35 3.87 9.30
CA GLN A 52 21.68 4.49 9.19
C GLN A 52 22.76 3.45 8.84
N SER A 53 22.73 2.30 9.50
CA SER A 53 23.67 1.21 9.27
C SER A 53 23.56 0.64 7.85
N ALA A 54 22.33 0.35 7.40
CA ALA A 54 22.10 -0.16 6.06
C ALA A 54 22.44 0.87 4.97
N ALA A 55 22.17 2.16 5.22
CA ALA A 55 22.56 3.25 4.34
C ALA A 55 24.07 3.31 4.12
N ALA A 56 24.83 3.26 5.22
CA ALA A 56 26.29 3.27 5.18
C ALA A 56 26.88 2.00 4.52
N GLU A 57 26.28 0.84 4.75
CA GLU A 57 26.77 -0.43 4.19
C GLU A 57 26.59 -0.51 2.66
N TYR A 58 25.48 0.02 2.14
CA TYR A 58 25.13 -0.12 0.73
C TYR A 58 25.29 1.15 -0.12
N ASP A 59 25.87 2.20 0.46
CA ASP A 59 26.10 3.49 -0.20
C ASP A 59 24.79 4.06 -0.80
N VAL A 60 23.77 4.13 0.06
CA VAL A 60 22.45 4.70 -0.26
C VAL A 60 22.09 5.79 0.75
N PRO A 61 21.41 6.88 0.36
CA PRO A 61 21.01 7.92 1.30
C PRO A 61 20.04 7.42 2.38
N GLN A 62 20.31 7.73 3.65
CA GLN A 62 19.46 7.31 4.77
C GLN A 62 18.05 7.92 4.67
N GLU A 63 17.96 9.19 4.27
CA GLU A 63 16.71 9.93 4.08
C GLU A 63 15.81 9.22 3.07
N LEU A 64 16.41 8.66 2.01
CA LEU A 64 15.69 7.93 0.98
C LEU A 64 15.12 6.61 1.51
N LEU A 65 15.91 5.84 2.28
CA LEU A 65 15.41 4.63 2.93
C LEU A 65 14.30 4.92 3.94
N LEU A 66 14.44 6.00 4.73
CA LEU A 66 13.40 6.48 5.64
C LEU A 66 12.12 6.84 4.86
N ALA A 67 12.22 7.58 3.76
CA ALA A 67 11.06 7.94 2.95
C ALA A 67 10.37 6.71 2.34
N MET A 68 11.14 5.73 1.85
CA MET A 68 10.63 4.46 1.34
C MET A 68 9.91 3.69 2.44
N GLY A 69 10.53 3.49 3.60
CA GLY A 69 9.92 2.79 4.73
C GLY A 69 8.63 3.45 5.24
N TYR A 70 8.58 4.79 5.22
CA TYR A 70 7.35 5.51 5.55
C TYR A 70 6.27 5.28 4.48
N THR A 71 6.62 5.44 3.21
CA THR A 71 5.69 5.26 2.07
C THR A 71 5.11 3.84 2.06
N ASN A 72 5.95 2.85 2.38
CA ASN A 72 5.60 1.44 2.33
C ASN A 72 4.67 1.02 3.46
N THR A 73 5.02 1.35 4.71
CA THR A 73 4.35 0.79 5.89
C THR A 73 4.15 1.78 7.05
N PHE A 74 4.38 3.07 6.84
CA PHE A 74 4.54 4.06 7.91
C PHE A 74 5.58 3.60 8.95
N TRP A 75 6.69 3.00 8.49
CA TRP A 75 7.78 2.42 9.29
C TRP A 75 7.39 1.24 10.18
N GLU A 76 6.18 0.69 10.02
CA GLU A 76 5.79 -0.54 10.73
C GLU A 76 6.46 -1.76 10.10
N MET A 77 6.66 -2.82 10.90
CA MET A 77 7.09 -4.14 10.45
C MET A 77 5.92 -5.12 10.56
N PRO A 78 5.12 -5.31 9.50
CA PRO A 78 4.06 -6.30 9.52
C PRO A 78 4.59 -7.73 9.60
N PRO A 79 3.93 -8.66 10.31
CA PRO A 79 4.27 -10.06 10.23
C PRO A 79 3.99 -10.56 8.80
N PRO A 80 4.74 -11.54 8.29
CA PRO A 80 4.55 -12.06 6.93
C PRO A 80 3.12 -12.48 6.62
N SER A 81 2.41 -13.06 7.59
CA SER A 81 1.02 -13.51 7.44
C SER A 81 0.01 -12.39 7.16
N ALA A 82 0.38 -11.12 7.40
CA ALA A 82 -0.47 -9.98 7.07
C ALA A 82 -0.56 -9.74 5.56
N THR A 83 0.47 -10.13 4.82
CA THR A 83 0.68 -9.76 3.41
C THR A 83 1.16 -10.92 2.54
N ASP A 84 1.28 -12.12 3.09
CA ASP A 84 1.61 -13.35 2.36
C ASP A 84 0.77 -13.48 1.11
N PHE A 85 1.40 -13.95 0.02
CA PHE A 85 0.72 -14.04 -1.26
C PHE A 85 -0.45 -15.02 -1.19
N GLU A 86 -1.66 -14.50 -1.39
CA GLU A 86 -2.89 -15.28 -1.47
C GLU A 86 -3.65 -14.89 -2.74
N PRO A 87 -3.82 -15.80 -3.72
CA PRO A 87 -4.58 -15.51 -4.93
C PRO A 87 -5.98 -15.02 -4.61
N ARG A 88 -6.46 -13.99 -5.33
CA ARG A 88 -7.80 -13.36 -5.15
C ARG A 88 -7.97 -12.50 -3.90
N ASP A 89 -6.90 -12.25 -3.16
CA ASP A 89 -6.91 -11.35 -2.03
C ASP A 89 -6.13 -10.07 -2.35
N MET A 90 -6.79 -8.90 -2.24
CA MET A 90 -6.15 -7.62 -2.45
C MET A 90 -5.13 -7.24 -1.38
N HIS A 91 -5.18 -7.86 -0.21
CA HIS A 91 -4.26 -7.61 0.90
C HIS A 91 -3.12 -8.66 0.95
N GLY A 92 -3.30 -9.82 0.31
CA GLY A 92 -2.32 -10.90 0.19
C GLY A 92 -1.44 -10.74 -1.06
N HIS A 93 -0.76 -9.61 -1.22
CA HIS A 93 -0.01 -9.29 -2.44
C HIS A 93 1.46 -9.76 -2.44
N GLY A 94 1.92 -10.42 -1.37
CA GLY A 94 3.27 -10.96 -1.25
C GLY A 94 4.33 -9.88 -1.07
N THR A 95 4.14 -8.95 -0.14
CA THR A 95 5.15 -7.91 0.20
C THR A 95 5.56 -8.00 1.65
N TYR A 96 6.84 -7.84 1.96
CA TYR A 96 7.36 -8.17 3.28
C TYR A 96 8.14 -7.01 3.91
N GLY A 97 7.79 -6.74 5.17
CA GLY A 97 8.47 -5.81 6.07
C GLY A 97 8.45 -4.33 5.69
N VAL A 98 9.23 -3.53 6.43
CA VAL A 98 9.31 -2.07 6.31
C VAL A 98 9.66 -1.61 4.90
N MET A 99 10.50 -2.37 4.20
CA MET A 99 10.99 -2.06 2.85
C MET A 99 10.13 -2.67 1.73
N ALA A 100 9.03 -3.35 2.05
CA ALA A 100 8.09 -3.94 1.09
C ALA A 100 8.76 -4.81 0.00
N LEU A 101 9.63 -5.74 0.40
CA LEU A 101 10.24 -6.70 -0.52
C LEU A 101 9.17 -7.65 -1.08
N TYR A 102 9.06 -7.75 -2.40
CA TYR A 102 8.03 -8.54 -3.09
C TYR A 102 8.47 -9.98 -3.32
N GLN A 103 7.56 -10.93 -3.11
CA GLN A 103 7.63 -12.30 -3.61
C GLN A 103 6.23 -12.78 -4.00
N ASN A 104 5.94 -12.75 -5.30
CA ASN A 104 4.70 -13.23 -5.91
C ASN A 104 4.96 -13.65 -7.37
N PRO A 105 3.98 -14.25 -8.08
CA PRO A 105 4.19 -14.77 -9.44
C PRO A 105 4.65 -13.75 -10.49
N SER A 106 4.46 -12.44 -10.25
CA SER A 106 4.85 -11.37 -11.17
C SER A 106 6.17 -10.70 -10.79
N ARG A 107 6.64 -10.86 -9.55
CA ARG A 107 7.75 -10.10 -9.00
C ARG A 107 8.40 -10.79 -7.81
N ASP A 108 9.72 -10.90 -7.84
CA ASP A 108 10.50 -11.52 -6.76
C ASP A 108 11.75 -10.71 -6.42
N THR A 109 11.55 -9.61 -5.69
CA THR A 109 12.63 -8.76 -5.17
C THR A 109 13.17 -9.25 -3.83
N LEU A 110 12.40 -10.07 -3.11
CA LEU A 110 12.84 -10.72 -1.88
C LEU A 110 13.99 -11.69 -2.15
N SER A 111 13.85 -12.56 -3.16
CA SER A 111 14.92 -13.49 -3.55
C SER A 111 16.16 -12.73 -4.02
N ARG A 112 16.00 -11.63 -4.75
CA ARG A 112 17.12 -10.77 -5.15
C ARG A 112 17.82 -10.15 -3.94
N ALA A 113 17.07 -9.62 -2.98
CA ALA A 113 17.62 -9.08 -1.72
C ALA A 113 18.35 -10.16 -0.90
N ALA A 114 17.85 -11.40 -0.89
CA ALA A 114 18.53 -12.52 -0.23
C ALA A 114 19.90 -12.81 -0.88
N GLN A 115 19.97 -12.81 -2.22
CA GLN A 115 21.23 -12.98 -2.94
C GLN A 115 22.23 -11.85 -2.67
N LEU A 116 21.77 -10.60 -2.62
CA LEU A 116 22.61 -9.42 -2.43
C LEU A 116 23.16 -9.30 -1.01
N THR A 117 22.39 -9.73 -0.01
CA THR A 117 22.77 -9.62 1.41
C THR A 117 23.40 -10.89 1.97
N GLY A 118 23.17 -12.05 1.34
CA GLY A 118 23.51 -13.35 1.89
C GLY A 118 22.57 -13.83 3.01
N LEU A 119 21.53 -13.07 3.35
CA LEU A 119 20.52 -13.44 4.34
C LEU A 119 19.47 -14.37 3.75
N SER A 120 18.85 -15.21 4.58
CA SER A 120 17.73 -16.04 4.14
C SER A 120 16.48 -15.22 3.91
N GLU A 121 15.62 -15.66 2.98
CA GLU A 121 14.29 -15.07 2.79
C GLU A 121 13.47 -15.05 4.09
N ARG A 122 13.63 -16.07 4.94
CA ARG A 122 12.98 -16.14 6.25
C ARG A 122 13.43 -14.98 7.15
N GLU A 123 14.71 -14.65 7.16
CA GLU A 123 15.21 -13.50 7.92
C GLU A 123 14.68 -12.19 7.34
N LEU A 124 14.76 -11.98 6.02
CA LEU A 124 14.23 -10.79 5.36
C LEU A 124 12.73 -10.58 5.58
N LYS A 125 11.96 -11.65 5.78
CA LYS A 125 10.52 -11.60 6.08
C LYS A 125 10.21 -11.27 7.54
N ASN A 126 11.03 -11.71 8.48
CA ASN A 126 10.67 -11.73 9.91
C ASN A 126 11.51 -10.79 10.78
N ASP A 127 12.71 -10.42 10.34
CA ASP A 127 13.60 -9.54 11.10
C ASP A 127 13.64 -8.14 10.48
N ARG A 128 13.46 -7.12 11.33
CA ARG A 128 13.32 -5.73 10.91
C ARG A 128 14.62 -5.19 10.31
N ALA A 129 15.76 -5.43 10.97
CA ALA A 129 17.07 -4.99 10.51
C ALA A 129 17.46 -5.70 9.20
N ALA A 130 17.22 -7.00 9.10
CA ALA A 130 17.40 -7.77 7.87
C ALA A 130 16.57 -7.21 6.72
N ASN A 131 15.31 -6.87 6.96
CA ASN A 131 14.44 -6.30 5.93
C ASN A 131 14.93 -4.93 5.44
N VAL A 132 15.34 -4.05 6.36
CA VAL A 132 15.95 -2.76 6.04
C VAL A 132 17.22 -2.94 5.21
N LYS A 133 18.09 -3.87 5.63
CA LYS A 133 19.31 -4.26 4.92
C LYS A 133 19.02 -4.77 3.50
N GLY A 134 18.04 -5.65 3.35
CA GLY A 134 17.60 -6.17 2.06
C GLY A 134 17.07 -5.09 1.11
N GLY A 135 16.30 -4.13 1.65
CA GLY A 135 15.83 -2.99 0.87
C GLY A 135 16.96 -2.07 0.42
N ALA A 136 17.91 -1.76 1.30
CA ALA A 136 19.08 -0.95 0.97
C ALA A 136 19.96 -1.62 -0.10
N ALA A 137 20.22 -2.91 0.05
CA ALA A 137 20.99 -3.69 -0.92
C ALA A 137 20.34 -3.68 -2.31
N LEU A 138 19.02 -3.91 -2.36
CA LEU A 138 18.28 -3.91 -3.61
C LEU A 138 18.25 -2.53 -4.28
N LEU A 139 18.05 -1.46 -3.52
CA LEU A 139 18.09 -0.09 -4.06
C LEU A 139 19.48 0.25 -4.60
N SER A 140 20.53 -0.15 -3.87
CA SER A 140 21.91 0.01 -4.31
C SER A 140 22.15 -0.73 -5.63
N ASP A 141 21.76 -2.00 -5.73
CA ASP A 141 21.87 -2.79 -6.96
C ASP A 141 21.22 -2.10 -8.16
N MET A 142 20.01 -1.56 -7.99
CA MET A 142 19.27 -0.83 -9.03
C MET A 142 19.93 0.50 -9.44
N ALA A 143 20.59 1.19 -8.51
CA ALA A 143 21.34 2.41 -8.83
C ALA A 143 22.66 2.12 -9.59
N GLY A 144 23.11 0.87 -9.66
CA GLY A 144 24.33 0.48 -10.35
C GLY A 144 25.61 0.91 -9.61
N SER A 145 26.77 0.77 -10.25
CA SER A 145 28.07 1.01 -9.60
C SER A 145 28.42 2.49 -9.41
N SER A 146 27.85 3.38 -10.21
CA SER A 146 28.06 4.84 -10.12
C SER A 146 26.89 5.47 -9.40
N LYS A 147 27.02 5.64 -8.08
CA LYS A 147 25.94 6.22 -7.27
C LYS A 147 25.76 7.71 -7.57
N PRO A 148 24.51 8.20 -7.61
CA PRO A 148 24.26 9.63 -7.69
C PRO A 148 24.64 10.34 -6.38
N ASP A 149 25.30 11.49 -6.50
CA ASP A 149 25.70 12.32 -5.35
C ASP A 149 24.49 12.94 -4.61
N GLY A 150 23.41 13.23 -5.34
CA GLY A 150 22.21 13.90 -4.82
C GLY A 150 20.97 13.01 -4.88
N LEU A 151 19.99 13.27 -4.01
CA LEU A 151 18.74 12.51 -3.90
C LEU A 151 17.99 12.43 -5.24
N ASP A 152 17.96 13.51 -6.03
CA ASP A 152 17.23 13.54 -7.31
C ASP A 152 17.73 12.51 -8.33
N GLY A 153 19.01 12.15 -8.27
CA GLY A 153 19.56 11.11 -9.15
C GLY A 153 19.06 9.70 -8.86
N TRP A 154 18.39 9.48 -7.72
CA TRP A 154 17.87 8.16 -7.32
C TRP A 154 16.47 7.87 -7.86
N GLN A 155 15.80 8.81 -8.54
CA GLN A 155 14.40 8.66 -8.98
C GLN A 155 14.17 7.40 -9.83
N GLU A 156 15.09 7.08 -10.75
CA GLU A 156 14.98 5.89 -11.62
C GLU A 156 15.09 4.58 -10.82
N ALA A 157 16.12 4.47 -9.97
CA ALA A 157 16.32 3.30 -9.11
C ALA A 157 15.13 3.09 -8.15
N VAL A 158 14.57 4.17 -7.62
CA VAL A 158 13.37 4.11 -6.77
C VAL A 158 12.16 3.67 -7.59
N ALA A 159 11.96 4.19 -8.81
CA ALA A 159 10.85 3.76 -9.68
C ALA A 159 10.96 2.25 -10.00
N GLU A 160 12.16 1.77 -10.29
CA GLU A 160 12.44 0.36 -10.51
C GLU A 160 12.19 -0.48 -9.24
N TYR A 161 12.62 0.00 -8.07
CA TYR A 161 12.34 -0.60 -6.77
C TYR A 161 10.83 -0.70 -6.50
N GLY A 162 10.06 0.28 -6.92
CA GLY A 162 8.61 0.28 -6.80
C GLY A 162 7.90 -0.62 -7.81
N GLY A 163 8.56 -0.95 -8.93
CA GLY A 163 7.95 -1.64 -10.07
C GLY A 163 7.02 -0.76 -10.93
N VAL A 164 6.76 0.48 -10.49
CA VAL A 164 5.96 1.48 -11.19
C VAL A 164 6.50 2.88 -10.89
N ASP A 165 6.50 3.75 -11.91
CA ASP A 165 6.91 5.15 -11.82
C ASP A 165 6.19 5.96 -10.72
N PHE A 166 4.95 5.59 -10.39
CA PHE A 166 4.17 6.23 -9.34
C PHE A 166 4.81 6.06 -7.95
N TYR A 167 5.59 5.01 -7.73
CA TYR A 167 6.26 4.80 -6.44
C TYR A 167 7.33 5.86 -6.16
N ALA A 168 8.17 6.18 -7.16
CA ALA A 168 9.14 7.27 -7.03
C ALA A 168 8.44 8.59 -6.69
N LEU A 169 7.29 8.88 -7.30
CA LEU A 169 6.50 10.04 -6.94
C LEU A 169 6.06 10.05 -5.47
N GLU A 170 5.61 8.92 -4.92
CA GLU A 170 5.17 8.83 -3.51
C GLU A 170 6.35 8.99 -2.54
N VAL A 171 7.48 8.37 -2.84
CA VAL A 171 8.70 8.45 -2.04
C VAL A 171 9.27 9.87 -2.05
N PHE A 172 9.38 10.50 -3.22
CA PHE A 172 9.91 11.86 -3.33
C PHE A 172 8.96 12.90 -2.74
N GLN A 173 7.64 12.67 -2.78
CA GLN A 173 6.70 13.51 -2.04
C GLN A 173 6.92 13.40 -0.53
N THR A 174 7.16 12.20 -0.03
CA THR A 174 7.49 11.96 1.38
C THR A 174 8.81 12.63 1.78
N LEU A 175 9.82 12.59 0.91
CA LEU A 175 11.07 13.35 1.11
C LEU A 175 10.80 14.85 1.18
N GLN A 176 10.08 15.40 0.19
CA GLN A 176 9.78 16.82 0.12
C GLN A 176 9.00 17.34 1.33
N ASP A 177 7.97 16.62 1.77
CA ASP A 177 7.12 17.05 2.89
C ASP A 177 7.75 16.72 4.26
N GLY A 178 8.65 15.74 4.31
CA GLY A 178 9.08 15.09 5.54
C GLY A 178 7.98 14.21 6.14
N ALA A 179 8.33 13.45 7.18
CA ALA A 179 7.41 12.55 7.84
C ALA A 179 7.72 12.41 9.33
N SER A 180 6.70 12.11 10.13
CA SER A 180 6.88 11.76 11.54
C SER A 180 5.79 10.79 12.00
N ALA A 181 6.17 9.76 12.74
CA ALA A 181 5.24 8.81 13.31
C ALA A 181 5.82 8.16 14.57
N THR A 182 4.94 7.77 15.47
CA THR A 182 5.24 6.81 16.53
C THR A 182 4.77 5.44 16.06
N ILE A 183 5.71 4.50 15.92
CA ILE A 183 5.43 3.14 15.46
C ILE A 183 4.93 2.26 16.60
N SER A 184 4.47 1.05 16.28
CA SER A 184 3.88 0.12 17.27
C SER A 184 4.81 -0.27 18.42
N THR A 185 6.14 -0.15 18.26
CA THR A 185 7.13 -0.37 19.32
C THR A 185 7.19 0.77 20.35
N GLY A 186 6.54 1.90 20.09
CA GLY A 186 6.63 3.13 20.88
C GLY A 186 7.77 4.06 20.44
N GLU A 187 8.63 3.61 19.53
CA GLU A 187 9.69 4.44 18.93
C GLU A 187 9.07 5.56 18.09
N SER A 188 9.60 6.78 18.22
CA SER A 188 9.18 7.94 17.43
C SER A 188 10.25 8.29 16.40
N LEU A 189 9.89 8.19 15.13
CA LEU A 189 10.77 8.50 14.00
C LEU A 189 10.39 9.83 13.36
N ARG A 190 11.39 10.50 12.81
CA ARG A 190 11.23 11.74 12.04
C ARG A 190 12.16 11.74 10.84
N LEU A 191 11.59 11.99 9.67
CA LEU A 191 12.27 12.40 8.45
C LEU A 191 12.05 13.91 8.30
N ALA A 192 13.14 14.69 8.26
CA ALA A 192 13.04 16.10 7.92
C ALA A 192 12.69 16.25 6.44
N ALA A 193 11.93 17.31 6.11
CA ALA A 193 11.68 17.71 4.73
C ALA A 193 13.01 17.96 3.99
N GLN A 194 13.09 17.48 2.76
CA GLN A 194 14.25 17.59 1.88
C GLN A 194 13.93 18.51 0.70
N GLU A 195 14.94 19.21 0.19
CA GLU A 195 14.84 19.92 -1.08
C GLU A 195 15.10 18.93 -2.21
N VAL A 196 14.02 18.47 -2.84
CA VAL A 196 14.06 17.49 -3.94
C VAL A 196 13.04 17.84 -5.01
N GLU A 197 13.30 17.40 -6.23
CA GLU A 197 12.37 17.49 -7.34
C GLU A 197 11.39 16.31 -7.31
N ILE A 198 10.09 16.60 -7.45
CA ILE A 198 9.10 15.52 -7.56
C ILE A 198 9.13 14.98 -9.00
N PRO A 199 9.38 13.67 -9.20
CA PRO A 199 9.49 13.11 -10.54
C PRO A 199 8.22 13.37 -11.34
N ALA A 200 8.42 13.94 -12.54
CA ALA A 200 7.38 14.01 -13.53
C ALA A 200 7.09 12.60 -14.00
N VAL A 201 5.97 12.04 -13.54
CA VAL A 201 5.62 10.69 -13.95
C VAL A 201 5.17 10.71 -15.41
N THR A 202 6.05 10.32 -16.31
CA THR A 202 5.74 10.12 -17.71
C THR A 202 5.09 8.75 -17.82
N THR A 203 3.82 8.67 -18.21
CA THR A 203 3.14 7.39 -18.44
C THR A 203 3.83 6.65 -19.61
N SER A 204 4.97 6.02 -19.38
CA SER A 204 5.82 5.44 -20.41
C SER A 204 6.17 3.99 -20.08
N ARG A 205 5.17 3.13 -20.27
CA ARG A 205 5.28 1.85 -21.01
C ARG A 205 3.86 1.50 -21.47
N ALA A 206 3.57 1.73 -22.76
CA ALA A 206 2.35 1.40 -23.52
C ALA A 206 1.32 2.50 -23.88
N ALA A 207 1.52 3.79 -23.55
CA ALA A 207 0.51 4.83 -23.85
C ALA A 207 0.73 5.65 -25.14
N THR A 208 1.57 5.22 -26.09
CA THR A 208 1.93 6.07 -27.24
C THR A 208 0.99 6.01 -28.44
N THR A 209 -0.07 5.19 -28.45
CA THR A 209 -1.04 5.21 -29.56
C THR A 209 -2.40 4.65 -29.15
N SER A 210 -3.33 5.49 -28.71
CA SER A 210 -4.79 5.40 -29.02
C SER A 210 -5.62 6.29 -28.10
N ARG A 211 -6.90 6.48 -28.47
CA ARG A 211 -8.01 6.91 -27.60
C ARG A 211 -8.02 6.28 -26.19
N ALA A 212 -7.24 5.23 -25.93
CA ALA A 212 -7.12 4.54 -24.65
C ALA A 212 -6.53 5.37 -23.50
N ALA A 213 -5.96 6.56 -23.75
CA ALA A 213 -5.39 7.42 -22.71
C ALA A 213 -6.38 8.37 -22.00
N THR A 214 -7.64 8.48 -22.45
CA THR A 214 -8.61 9.36 -21.77
C THR A 214 -9.24 8.65 -20.56
N THR A 215 -9.04 9.22 -19.38
CA THR A 215 -9.69 8.81 -18.13
C THR A 215 -11.14 9.30 -18.09
N ASP A 216 -12.01 8.57 -17.38
CA ASP A 216 -13.39 9.01 -17.16
C ASP A 216 -13.40 10.26 -16.29
N TYR A 217 -12.57 10.29 -15.25
CA TYR A 217 -12.34 11.48 -14.45
C TYR A 217 -11.10 12.22 -14.96
N ARG A 218 -11.28 13.39 -15.59
CA ARG A 218 -10.20 14.18 -16.22
C ARG A 218 -8.99 14.46 -15.31
N GLY A 219 -9.20 14.55 -13.99
CA GLY A 219 -8.12 14.75 -13.02
C GLY A 219 -7.37 13.48 -12.61
N ALA A 220 -7.75 12.31 -13.15
CA ALA A 220 -7.10 11.05 -12.87
C ALA A 220 -5.99 10.74 -13.87
N ARG A 221 -5.04 9.93 -13.42
CA ARG A 221 -3.96 9.36 -14.22
C ARG A 221 -4.28 7.90 -14.53
N TRP A 222 -4.01 7.46 -15.75
CA TRP A 222 -4.40 6.13 -16.19
C TRP A 222 -3.32 5.09 -15.88
N TYR A 223 -3.65 4.10 -15.04
CA TYR A 223 -2.84 2.92 -14.76
C TYR A 223 -3.71 1.67 -14.89
N ARG A 224 -3.83 1.17 -16.11
CA ARG A 224 -4.76 0.10 -16.44
C ARG A 224 -4.51 -1.16 -15.60
N ALA A 225 -5.57 -1.71 -15.00
CA ALA A 225 -5.54 -3.04 -14.41
C ALA A 225 -5.31 -4.13 -15.49
N ALA A 226 -4.75 -5.28 -15.10
CA ALA A 226 -4.66 -6.43 -15.98
C ALA A 226 -6.05 -6.87 -16.46
N GLY A 227 -6.16 -7.34 -17.70
CA GLY A 227 -7.45 -7.80 -18.25
C GLY A 227 -8.10 -8.95 -17.45
N ALA A 228 -7.31 -9.73 -16.71
CA ALA A 228 -7.79 -10.79 -15.82
C ALA A 228 -8.44 -10.26 -14.52
N ASN A 229 -8.24 -8.98 -14.21
CA ASN A 229 -8.63 -8.37 -12.93
C ASN A 229 -9.93 -7.55 -13.00
N TYR A 230 -10.62 -7.55 -14.14
CA TYR A 230 -11.93 -6.91 -14.29
C TYR A 230 -12.70 -7.58 -15.45
N THR A 231 -14.01 -7.38 -15.54
CA THR A 231 -14.84 -7.89 -16.65
C THR A 231 -15.13 -6.76 -17.64
N ASN A 232 -14.78 -6.97 -18.91
CA ASN A 232 -15.21 -6.07 -19.99
C ASN A 232 -16.74 -6.03 -20.04
N ALA A 233 -17.32 -4.84 -20.00
CA ALA A 233 -18.77 -4.68 -20.01
C ALA A 233 -19.19 -3.43 -20.80
N ASN A 234 -20.49 -3.14 -20.79
CA ASN A 234 -21.04 -1.88 -21.25
C ASN A 234 -22.08 -1.44 -20.24
N ARG A 235 -21.62 -1.15 -19.02
CA ARG A 235 -22.50 -0.94 -17.86
C ARG A 235 -23.49 0.20 -18.04
N GLU A 236 -23.16 1.19 -18.87
CA GLU A 236 -24.09 2.26 -19.24
C GLU A 236 -25.36 1.73 -19.92
N ARG A 237 -25.33 0.51 -20.47
CA ARG A 237 -26.47 -0.16 -21.11
C ARG A 237 -26.92 -1.43 -20.38
N SER A 238 -26.01 -2.16 -19.74
CA SER A 238 -26.29 -3.51 -19.19
C SER A 238 -26.42 -3.58 -17.67
N HIS A 239 -25.72 -2.72 -16.92
CA HIS A 239 -25.72 -2.71 -15.45
C HIS A 239 -25.60 -1.27 -14.93
N TYR A 240 -26.73 -0.64 -14.64
CA TYR A 240 -26.73 0.72 -14.13
C TYR A 240 -25.87 0.82 -12.86
N ILE A 241 -25.02 1.84 -12.82
CA ILE A 241 -24.16 2.13 -11.67
C ILE A 241 -24.97 2.97 -10.70
N ASP A 242 -25.26 2.43 -9.53
CA ASP A 242 -26.11 3.09 -8.52
C ASP A 242 -25.40 3.45 -7.22
N ARG A 243 -24.17 2.96 -7.01
CA ARG A 243 -23.45 3.20 -5.76
C ARG A 243 -21.95 3.40 -5.94
N LEU A 244 -21.35 3.96 -4.92
CA LEU A 244 -19.92 4.02 -4.70
C LEU A 244 -19.57 3.15 -3.50
N VAL A 245 -18.45 2.43 -3.58
CA VAL A 245 -17.90 1.69 -2.43
C VAL A 245 -16.55 2.28 -2.09
N VAL A 246 -16.38 2.67 -0.82
CA VAL A 246 -15.15 3.27 -0.30
C VAL A 246 -14.31 2.22 0.41
N HIS A 247 -13.04 2.16 0.01
CA HIS A 247 -12.05 1.18 0.45
C HIS A 247 -10.78 1.87 0.98
N VAL A 248 -9.89 1.07 1.57
CA VAL A 248 -8.50 1.41 1.89
C VAL A 248 -7.64 0.24 1.43
N VAL A 249 -6.51 0.55 0.80
CA VAL A 249 -5.61 -0.44 0.18
C VAL A 249 -4.98 -1.37 1.21
N GLN A 250 -4.66 -0.87 2.41
CA GLN A 250 -3.69 -1.47 3.35
C GLN A 250 -2.25 -1.43 2.80
N GLY A 251 -1.91 -0.33 2.13
CA GLY A 251 -0.63 -0.09 1.46
C GLY A 251 -0.63 1.22 0.67
N SER A 252 0.44 1.52 -0.06
CA SER A 252 0.58 2.72 -0.89
C SER A 252 -0.32 2.70 -2.13
N VAL A 253 -0.37 3.81 -2.88
CA VAL A 253 -1.04 3.82 -4.19
C VAL A 253 -0.29 2.92 -5.19
N SER A 254 1.05 2.97 -5.18
CA SER A 254 1.88 2.11 -6.03
C SER A 254 1.64 0.62 -5.77
N SER A 255 1.47 0.21 -4.50
CA SER A 255 1.21 -1.19 -4.18
C SER A 255 -0.14 -1.66 -4.73
N ALA A 256 -1.17 -0.83 -4.66
CA ALA A 256 -2.45 -1.11 -5.30
C ALA A 256 -2.34 -1.22 -6.83
N ILE A 257 -1.57 -0.33 -7.48
CA ILE A 257 -1.34 -0.40 -8.93
C ILE A 257 -0.66 -1.74 -9.29
N ASN A 258 0.42 -2.10 -8.60
CA ASN A 258 1.12 -3.37 -8.79
C ASN A 258 0.17 -4.55 -8.62
N THR A 259 -0.65 -4.54 -7.57
CA THR A 259 -1.66 -5.57 -7.31
C THR A 259 -2.65 -5.67 -8.46
N PHE A 260 -3.15 -4.55 -8.97
CA PHE A 260 -4.13 -4.53 -10.06
C PHE A 260 -3.54 -4.87 -11.42
N GLN A 261 -2.23 -4.73 -11.61
CA GLN A 261 -1.51 -5.09 -12.84
C GLN A 261 -1.01 -6.54 -12.86
N ASN A 262 -0.97 -7.22 -11.71
CA ASN A 262 -0.67 -8.65 -11.66
C ASN A 262 -1.94 -9.49 -11.97
N PRO A 263 -1.99 -10.23 -13.10
CA PRO A 263 -3.18 -10.99 -13.49
C PRO A 263 -3.51 -12.17 -12.55
N ALA A 264 -2.57 -12.61 -11.71
CA ALA A 264 -2.81 -13.68 -10.73
C ALA A 264 -3.69 -13.22 -9.56
N ASN A 265 -3.81 -11.91 -9.33
CA ASN A 265 -4.51 -11.36 -8.19
C ASN A 265 -6.03 -11.36 -8.34
N GLN A 266 -6.58 -11.26 -9.55
CA GLN A 266 -8.03 -11.24 -9.81
C GLN A 266 -8.82 -10.23 -8.94
N VAL A 267 -8.21 -9.08 -8.64
CA VAL A 267 -8.81 -7.96 -7.90
C VAL A 267 -8.49 -6.62 -8.57
N SER A 268 -9.41 -5.66 -8.50
CA SER A 268 -9.19 -4.30 -8.99
C SER A 268 -10.21 -3.32 -8.42
N ALA A 269 -9.90 -2.03 -8.45
CA ALA A 269 -10.85 -0.95 -8.25
C ALA A 269 -10.84 0.02 -9.43
N HIS A 270 -11.84 0.91 -9.50
CA HIS A 270 -11.89 1.89 -10.58
C HIS A 270 -10.89 3.01 -10.34
N TYR A 271 -10.79 3.48 -9.09
CA TYR A 271 -9.91 4.57 -8.71
C TYR A 271 -9.13 4.27 -7.44
N ILE A 272 -7.98 4.92 -7.32
CA ILE A 272 -7.15 4.99 -6.11
C ILE A 272 -6.86 6.48 -5.81
N VAL A 273 -6.95 6.90 -4.55
CA VAL A 273 -6.68 8.27 -4.12
C VAL A 273 -5.50 8.31 -3.13
N GLY A 274 -4.46 9.06 -3.48
CA GLY A 274 -3.25 9.28 -2.66
C GLY A 274 -3.32 10.52 -1.75
N ASP A 275 -2.29 10.71 -0.92
CA ASP A 275 -2.27 11.75 0.13
C ASP A 275 -2.33 13.19 -0.38
N GLU A 276 -1.64 13.48 -1.47
CA GLU A 276 -1.66 14.79 -2.12
C GLU A 276 -2.89 14.99 -3.02
N GLY A 277 -3.91 14.14 -2.88
CA GLY A 277 -5.14 14.22 -3.66
C GLY A 277 -4.97 13.80 -5.13
N ARG A 278 -3.83 13.18 -5.47
CA ARG A 278 -3.62 12.54 -6.77
C ARG A 278 -4.58 11.38 -6.91
N VAL A 279 -5.23 11.30 -8.06
CA VAL A 279 -6.20 10.26 -8.40
C VAL A 279 -5.61 9.40 -9.51
N VAL A 280 -5.65 8.09 -9.31
CA VAL A 280 -5.32 7.09 -10.31
C VAL A 280 -6.62 6.41 -10.73
N GLN A 281 -6.79 6.15 -12.02
CA GLN A 281 -7.87 5.34 -12.55
C GLN A 281 -7.30 4.07 -13.18
N CYS A 282 -7.86 2.91 -12.80
CA CYS A 282 -7.39 1.59 -13.22
C CYS A 282 -8.39 0.82 -14.08
N VAL A 283 -9.69 1.07 -13.89
CA VAL A 283 -10.78 0.44 -14.64
C VAL A 283 -11.76 1.52 -15.10
N ARG A 284 -12.26 1.42 -16.33
CA ARG A 284 -13.26 2.35 -16.88
C ARG A 284 -14.61 2.13 -16.22
N HIS A 285 -15.45 3.16 -16.16
CA HIS A 285 -16.81 3.02 -15.67
C HIS A 285 -17.63 2.00 -16.48
N GLU A 286 -17.37 1.86 -17.78
CA GLU A 286 -18.09 0.91 -18.64
C GLU A 286 -17.84 -0.56 -18.26
N ASP A 287 -16.71 -0.84 -17.63
CA ASP A 287 -16.25 -2.18 -17.21
C ASP A 287 -16.52 -2.44 -15.73
N ILE A 288 -16.49 -3.71 -15.31
CA ILE A 288 -16.76 -4.13 -13.92
C ILE A 288 -15.44 -4.45 -13.21
N ALA A 289 -15.00 -3.59 -12.29
CA ALA A 289 -13.87 -3.87 -11.40
C ALA A 289 -14.21 -4.92 -10.32
N TYR A 290 -13.20 -5.61 -9.80
CA TYR A 290 -13.34 -6.68 -8.80
C TYR A 290 -12.90 -6.19 -7.40
N HIS A 291 -13.72 -5.35 -6.76
CA HIS A 291 -13.35 -4.68 -5.50
C HIS A 291 -14.20 -5.07 -4.29
N ALA A 292 -15.47 -5.43 -4.49
CA ALA A 292 -16.43 -5.53 -3.40
C ALA A 292 -16.45 -6.90 -2.70
N GLY A 293 -15.85 -7.94 -3.29
CA GLY A 293 -16.02 -9.34 -2.84
C GLY A 293 -17.45 -9.88 -3.03
N ASN A 294 -18.33 -9.11 -3.67
CA ASN A 294 -19.71 -9.46 -3.95
C ASN A 294 -20.04 -9.07 -5.39
N TRP A 295 -20.35 -10.06 -6.23
CA TRP A 295 -20.55 -9.86 -7.67
C TRP A 295 -21.69 -8.88 -7.99
N SER A 296 -22.79 -8.91 -7.23
CA SER A 296 -23.89 -7.96 -7.42
C SER A 296 -23.41 -6.52 -7.18
N TYR A 297 -22.61 -6.30 -6.12
CA TYR A 297 -22.08 -4.97 -5.83
C TYR A 297 -21.02 -4.55 -6.84
N ASN A 298 -20.14 -5.45 -7.30
CA ASN A 298 -19.18 -5.14 -8.37
C ASN A 298 -19.91 -4.62 -9.63
N LYS A 299 -20.97 -5.30 -10.06
CA LYS A 299 -21.74 -4.90 -11.26
C LYS A 299 -22.32 -3.48 -11.14
N HIS A 300 -22.83 -3.11 -9.97
CA HIS A 300 -23.60 -1.87 -9.80
C HIS A 300 -22.83 -0.73 -9.14
N SER A 301 -21.50 -0.83 -8.99
CA SER A 301 -20.75 0.17 -8.23
C SER A 301 -19.42 0.62 -8.84
N ILE A 302 -18.98 1.79 -8.39
CA ILE A 302 -17.61 2.29 -8.55
C ILE A 302 -16.86 2.12 -7.23
N GLY A 303 -15.87 1.23 -7.19
CA GLY A 303 -14.89 1.13 -6.10
C GLY A 303 -13.86 2.27 -6.13
N ILE A 304 -13.68 2.93 -4.98
CA ILE A 304 -12.68 3.98 -4.73
C ILE A 304 -11.77 3.54 -3.58
N GLU A 305 -10.52 3.25 -3.91
CA GLU A 305 -9.44 2.94 -2.97
C GLU A 305 -8.76 4.19 -2.43
N HIS A 306 -8.20 4.07 -1.23
CA HIS A 306 -7.41 5.11 -0.58
C HIS A 306 -6.10 4.51 -0.09
N GLY A 307 -4.96 5.07 -0.50
CA GLY A 307 -3.65 4.63 0.01
C GLY A 307 -3.57 4.82 1.52
N GLY A 308 -2.87 3.92 2.20
CA GLY A 308 -2.68 3.88 3.66
C GLY A 308 -3.40 2.71 4.33
N TYR A 309 -3.69 2.87 5.62
CA TYR A 309 -4.12 1.81 6.54
C TYR A 309 -5.38 2.16 7.32
N ALA A 310 -6.32 1.21 7.44
CA ALA A 310 -7.67 1.45 7.98
C ALA A 310 -7.71 1.85 9.47
N ASP A 311 -6.70 1.45 10.23
CA ASP A 311 -6.53 1.70 11.67
C ASP A 311 -5.65 2.93 11.95
N LYS A 312 -4.94 3.46 10.95
CA LYS A 312 -4.09 4.64 11.10
C LYS A 312 -4.89 5.91 10.78
N ARG A 313 -4.94 6.84 11.74
CA ARG A 313 -5.57 8.16 11.53
C ARG A 313 -4.85 8.97 10.43
N ALA A 314 -3.54 8.80 10.30
CA ALA A 314 -2.70 9.48 9.31
C ALA A 314 -3.16 9.21 7.86
N THR A 315 -3.79 8.06 7.60
CA THR A 315 -4.37 7.67 6.31
C THR A 315 -5.31 8.74 5.74
N TRP A 316 -6.03 9.48 6.58
CA TRP A 316 -7.10 10.37 6.15
C TRP A 316 -6.68 11.85 6.11
N THR A 317 -5.64 12.16 5.33
CA THR A 317 -5.20 13.54 5.11
C THR A 317 -6.31 14.41 4.51
N ARG A 318 -6.26 15.72 4.79
CA ARG A 318 -7.27 16.67 4.33
C ARG A 318 -7.34 16.74 2.80
N LYS A 319 -6.19 16.65 2.12
CA LYS A 319 -6.06 16.69 0.66
C LYS A 319 -6.70 15.44 0.04
N LYS A 320 -6.33 14.24 0.50
CA LYS A 320 -6.96 12.96 0.11
C LYS A 320 -8.49 12.95 0.25
N ILE A 321 -9.01 13.30 1.43
CA ILE A 321 -10.47 13.32 1.66
C ILE A 321 -11.19 14.30 0.72
N ARG A 322 -10.61 15.48 0.47
CA ARG A 322 -11.21 16.46 -0.45
C ARG A 322 -11.16 15.98 -1.90
N ALA A 323 -10.06 15.39 -2.34
CA ALA A 323 -9.93 14.84 -3.69
C ALA A 323 -10.90 13.69 -3.93
N SER A 324 -10.95 12.75 -2.99
CA SER A 324 -11.90 11.63 -3.03
C SER A 324 -13.36 12.12 -3.05
N ALA A 325 -13.71 13.11 -2.23
CA ALA A 325 -15.07 13.66 -2.25
C ALA A 325 -15.42 14.37 -3.58
N ARG A 326 -14.45 15.00 -4.27
CA ARG A 326 -14.66 15.58 -5.62
C ARG A 326 -14.85 14.49 -6.67
N LEU A 327 -14.06 13.42 -6.60
CA LEU A 327 -14.21 12.25 -7.45
C LEU A 327 -15.59 11.60 -7.25
N ALA A 328 -15.98 11.34 -6.00
CA ALA A 328 -17.30 10.79 -5.70
C ALA A 328 -18.44 11.71 -6.18
N ALA A 329 -18.32 13.03 -6.00
CA ALA A 329 -19.30 13.98 -6.53
C ALA A 329 -19.41 13.91 -8.06
N TYR A 330 -18.27 13.79 -8.77
CA TYR A 330 -18.24 13.56 -10.20
C TYR A 330 -19.00 12.27 -10.59
N CYS A 331 -18.69 11.14 -9.94
CA CYS A 331 -19.38 9.88 -10.20
C CYS A 331 -20.88 9.98 -9.90
N CYS A 332 -21.26 10.65 -8.81
CA CYS A 332 -22.66 10.87 -8.46
C CYS A 332 -23.42 11.72 -9.47
N ARG A 333 -22.80 12.75 -10.07
CA ARG A 333 -23.43 13.49 -11.18
C ARG A 333 -23.54 12.63 -12.43
N ARG A 334 -22.45 11.98 -12.83
CA ARG A 334 -22.35 11.21 -14.09
C ARG A 334 -23.36 10.06 -14.15
N HIS A 335 -23.57 9.39 -13.02
CA HIS A 335 -24.42 8.19 -12.91
C HIS A 335 -25.73 8.44 -12.16
N LYS A 336 -26.02 9.71 -11.81
CA LYS A 336 -27.24 10.12 -11.07
C LYS A 336 -27.41 9.43 -9.71
N ILE A 337 -26.31 9.04 -9.06
CA ILE A 337 -26.30 8.41 -7.74
C ILE A 337 -26.71 9.44 -6.67
N PRO A 338 -27.70 9.13 -5.82
CA PRO A 338 -28.01 9.92 -4.62
C PRO A 338 -26.80 10.03 -3.68
N VAL A 339 -26.68 11.16 -2.97
CA VAL A 339 -25.59 11.38 -2.00
C VAL A 339 -26.10 11.11 -0.60
N ASP A 340 -26.19 9.83 -0.28
CA ASP A 340 -26.70 9.33 0.99
C ASP A 340 -25.96 8.04 1.43
N PRO A 341 -26.23 7.57 2.66
CA PRO A 341 -25.58 6.38 3.17
C PRO A 341 -25.97 5.05 2.53
N GLN A 342 -27.02 5.00 1.71
CA GLN A 342 -27.43 3.79 1.00
C GLN A 342 -26.63 3.61 -0.29
N HIS A 343 -26.21 4.71 -0.92
CA HIS A 343 -25.54 4.69 -2.23
C HIS A 343 -24.06 5.05 -2.17
N ILE A 344 -23.55 5.63 -1.09
CA ILE A 344 -22.11 5.82 -0.89
C ILE A 344 -21.70 5.03 0.34
N ILE A 345 -21.34 3.77 0.15
CA ILE A 345 -21.15 2.83 1.25
C ILE A 345 -19.68 2.60 1.56
N LYS A 346 -19.43 2.19 2.80
CA LYS A 346 -18.15 1.63 3.24
C LYS A 346 -18.07 0.18 2.78
N HIS A 347 -16.89 -0.33 2.41
CA HIS A 347 -16.74 -1.73 2.01
C HIS A 347 -17.27 -2.70 3.08
N LYS A 348 -17.00 -2.44 4.37
CA LYS A 348 -17.57 -3.21 5.49
C LYS A 348 -19.10 -3.31 5.56
N ASN A 349 -19.83 -2.51 4.76
CA ASN A 349 -21.29 -2.55 4.67
C ASN A 349 -21.78 -3.36 3.45
N VAL A 350 -20.87 -3.94 2.65
CA VAL A 350 -21.21 -4.85 1.55
C VAL A 350 -21.61 -6.22 2.15
N PRO A 351 -22.78 -6.79 1.80
CA PRO A 351 -23.18 -8.11 2.31
C PRO A 351 -22.21 -9.22 1.93
N GLY A 352 -21.92 -10.10 2.88
CA GLY A 352 -21.06 -11.27 2.69
C GLY A 352 -19.55 -10.97 2.76
N THR A 353 -19.16 -9.74 3.09
CA THR A 353 -17.76 -9.39 3.34
C THR A 353 -17.36 -9.56 4.80
N ASP A 354 -16.12 -9.94 5.04
CA ASP A 354 -15.47 -9.95 6.35
C ASP A 354 -14.54 -8.73 6.56
N HIS A 355 -14.46 -7.84 5.57
CA HIS A 355 -13.54 -6.70 5.53
C HIS A 355 -13.92 -5.58 6.51
N TYR A 356 -12.91 -4.99 7.14
CA TYR A 356 -13.05 -3.88 8.09
C TYR A 356 -12.97 -2.49 7.43
N CYS A 357 -12.44 -2.39 6.21
CA CYS A 357 -12.16 -1.12 5.55
C CYS A 357 -13.46 -0.34 5.25
N PRO A 358 -13.41 1.01 5.26
CA PRO A 358 -12.23 1.87 5.44
C PRO A 358 -11.85 2.14 6.91
N GLY A 359 -12.42 1.39 7.87
CA GLY A 359 -12.06 1.48 9.29
C GLY A 359 -12.66 2.67 10.03
N LYS A 360 -12.39 2.75 11.35
CA LYS A 360 -13.01 3.72 12.27
C LYS A 360 -12.60 5.17 12.03
N HIS A 361 -11.45 5.41 11.40
CA HIS A 361 -10.91 6.75 11.21
C HIS A 361 -11.44 7.45 9.97
N PHE A 362 -12.11 6.75 9.06
CA PHE A 362 -12.72 7.36 7.88
C PHE A 362 -13.80 8.37 8.29
N PRO A 363 -13.66 9.67 7.95
CA PRO A 363 -14.56 10.71 8.42
C PRO A 363 -15.85 10.76 7.60
N TYR A 364 -16.66 9.70 7.67
CA TYR A 364 -17.79 9.43 6.77
C TYR A 364 -18.82 10.57 6.68
N GLU A 365 -19.29 11.10 7.81
CA GLU A 365 -20.27 12.19 7.80
C GLU A 365 -19.73 13.46 7.14
N ARG A 366 -18.46 13.79 7.44
CA ARG A 366 -17.78 14.91 6.80
C ARG A 366 -17.58 14.65 5.30
N TYR A 367 -17.24 13.41 4.93
CA TYR A 367 -17.08 13.00 3.55
C TYR A 367 -18.37 13.20 2.76
N LEU A 368 -19.52 12.71 3.24
CA LEU A 368 -20.82 12.92 2.60
C LEU A 368 -21.18 14.41 2.46
N LYS A 369 -20.92 15.23 3.49
CA LYS A 369 -21.10 16.69 3.40
C LYS A 369 -20.24 17.32 2.30
N LEU A 370 -18.99 16.88 2.15
CA LEU A 370 -18.11 17.35 1.07
C LEU A 370 -18.60 16.89 -0.30
N VAL A 371 -19.05 15.63 -0.44
CA VAL A 371 -19.61 15.13 -1.70
C VAL A 371 -20.83 15.96 -2.11
N ARG A 372 -21.76 16.25 -1.19
CA ARG A 372 -22.93 17.11 -1.48
C ARG A 372 -22.52 18.52 -1.90
N ARG A 373 -21.47 19.08 -1.30
CA ARG A 373 -20.96 20.41 -1.62
C ARG A 373 -20.30 20.48 -3.00
N TYR A 374 -19.65 19.40 -3.42
CA TYR A 374 -18.96 19.34 -4.72
C TYR A 374 -19.84 18.79 -5.84
N LYS A 375 -20.95 18.14 -5.52
CA LYS A 375 -21.94 17.63 -6.47
C LYS A 375 -22.65 18.80 -7.12
#